data_AF-L7VNV4-F1
#
_entry.id   AF-L7VNV4-F1
#
_cell.length_a   1.000
_cell.length_b   1.000
_cell.length_c   1.000
_cell.angle_alpha   90.00
_cell.angle_beta   90.00
_cell.angle_gamma   90.00
#
_symmetry.space_group_name_H-M   'P 1'
#
loop_
_entity.id
_entity.type
_entity.pdbx_description
1 polymer ?
#
loop_
_entity_poly.entity_id
_entity_poly.type
_entity_poly.pdbx_seq_one_letter_code
_entity_poly.pdbx_strand_id
1 'polypeptide(L)'
;MGGIKGDVTFSQSQGQSSSEVMVNLTGVSATLKWSIRQLPMIYNGNANLSCKAGAVGDVFDPTMAKASADYETNCQSSSSSKFQSCAVGDLSTMLGDLDRNQQPTTLSDPKLMIPISGPHSVMGKALVLYDGDMPKACALIGPTQPMKTFVAVFKGPVAGFVYFRQVDENSDTFVFVDLFFVNGANSKKNFSWQINQGVVSHDASDPSSYCKNVGQTFNPKNMGDVSCNKTIHGKCAIGDMTSKHGKIEVSLATEMQSSTKAAFIDTNLPLSGDDSVQGETLLLYPSEPTQAIACAKIVRLEPKTVKVSFNGSIQDGVTGHLMFTQSSPFDATTAKIELTGLNKKAEGYHIHAYPSPPYMQLLPNESCTGLIAGDHWNPFNVDIKTSPPAGTGTDDEYEVGDLGGKYGTFLNLSSFTKTVMDFNLPMFGRNSIQGRSLVIHKQKIKDNNMRWVCSDLILEVDEGITYFMKATANIRGPAVKGVVVL
;
A
#
# COMPACT_ATOMS: atom_id res chain seq x y z
N MET A 1 -7.12 12.90 2.17
CA MET A 1 -6.83 13.36 0.80
C MET A 1 -7.69 14.56 0.50
N GLY A 2 -7.13 15.59 -0.12
CA GLY A 2 -7.85 16.78 -0.57
C GLY A 2 -8.64 17.48 0.53
N GLY A 3 -8.09 17.52 1.76
CA GLY A 3 -8.75 18.11 2.92
C GLY A 3 -9.81 17.24 3.61
N ILE A 4 -10.22 16.12 3.00
CA ILE A 4 -11.20 15.19 3.58
C ILE A 4 -10.51 14.24 4.56
N LYS A 5 -11.06 14.14 5.78
CA LYS A 5 -10.57 13.31 6.89
C LYS A 5 -11.73 12.60 7.58
N GLY A 6 -11.51 11.38 8.04
CA GLY A 6 -12.49 10.61 8.82
C GLY A 6 -12.62 9.17 8.33
N ASP A 7 -13.69 8.52 8.76
CA ASP A 7 -13.89 7.08 8.59
C ASP A 7 -15.25 6.76 7.96
N VAL A 8 -15.27 5.69 7.17
CA VAL A 8 -16.50 5.03 6.71
C VAL A 8 -16.43 3.59 7.16
N THR A 9 -17.36 3.18 8.01
CA THR A 9 -17.40 1.84 8.60
C THR A 9 -18.54 1.04 8.01
N PHE A 10 -18.24 -0.15 7.50
CA PHE A 10 -19.21 -1.14 7.07
C PHE A 10 -19.32 -2.21 8.15
N SER A 11 -20.50 -2.38 8.73
CA SER A 11 -20.78 -3.38 9.76
C SER A 11 -21.89 -4.33 9.33
N GLN A 12 -21.84 -5.55 9.86
CA GLN A 12 -22.90 -6.52 9.74
C GLN A 12 -23.02 -7.25 11.09
N SER A 13 -24.15 -7.08 11.77
CA SER A 13 -24.37 -7.70 13.08
C SER A 13 -24.58 -9.21 12.95
N GLN A 14 -24.08 -9.97 13.91
CA GLN A 14 -24.23 -11.42 13.94
C GLN A 14 -25.72 -11.79 13.99
N GLY A 15 -26.20 -12.55 12.99
CA GLY A 15 -27.61 -12.92 12.85
C GLY A 15 -28.50 -11.92 12.11
N GLN A 16 -27.97 -10.76 11.69
CA GLN A 16 -28.66 -9.83 10.79
C GLN A 16 -28.25 -10.09 9.33
N SER A 17 -29.25 -10.10 8.45
CA SER A 17 -29.06 -10.22 7.00
C SER A 17 -28.79 -8.88 6.33
N SER A 18 -28.69 -7.77 7.06
CA SER A 18 -28.49 -6.44 6.47
C SER A 18 -27.21 -5.78 6.98
N SER A 19 -26.58 -4.99 6.12
CA SER A 19 -25.42 -4.18 6.45
C SER A 19 -25.83 -2.80 6.99
N GLU A 20 -24.94 -2.20 7.76
CA GLU A 20 -25.01 -0.83 8.24
C GLU A 20 -23.75 -0.09 7.79
N VAL A 21 -23.91 1.17 7.34
CA VAL A 21 -22.81 2.02 6.89
C VAL A 21 -22.78 3.28 7.71
N MET A 22 -21.78 3.42 8.56
CA MET A 22 -21.55 4.62 9.36
C MET A 22 -20.54 5.51 8.65
N VAL A 23 -20.90 6.77 8.43
CA VAL A 23 -20.06 7.77 7.76
C VAL A 23 -19.75 8.86 8.78
N ASN A 24 -18.46 9.13 8.98
CA ASN A 24 -17.97 10.19 9.85
C ASN A 24 -16.84 10.93 9.14
N LEU A 25 -17.20 11.86 8.26
CA LEU A 25 -16.25 12.64 7.46
C LEU A 25 -16.27 14.12 7.83
N THR A 26 -15.09 14.74 7.77
CA THR A 26 -14.85 16.18 7.90
C THR A 26 -14.13 16.68 6.66
N GLY A 27 -14.19 18.01 6.41
CA GLY A 27 -13.59 18.60 5.21
C GLY A 27 -14.41 18.40 3.92
N VAL A 28 -15.63 17.85 4.02
CA VAL A 28 -16.56 17.73 2.89
C VAL A 28 -17.11 19.12 2.53
N SER A 29 -16.73 19.63 1.35
CA SER A 29 -17.10 20.97 0.87
C SER A 29 -18.14 20.98 -0.25
N ALA A 30 -18.51 19.81 -0.77
CA ALA A 30 -19.45 19.62 -1.88
C ALA A 30 -20.25 18.34 -1.66
N THR A 31 -21.30 18.14 -2.46
CA THR A 31 -21.98 16.83 -2.54
C THR A 31 -21.06 15.82 -3.22
N LEU A 32 -20.78 14.71 -2.55
CA LEU A 32 -19.85 13.70 -3.01
C LEU A 32 -20.59 12.44 -3.41
N LYS A 33 -20.36 11.99 -4.64
CA LYS A 33 -20.66 10.62 -5.04
C LYS A 33 -19.64 9.68 -4.42
N TRP A 34 -20.00 8.42 -4.22
CA TRP A 34 -19.13 7.46 -3.58
C TRP A 34 -19.39 6.04 -4.08
N SER A 35 -18.31 5.28 -4.26
CA SER A 35 -18.38 3.89 -4.71
C SER A 35 -17.21 3.07 -4.20
N ILE A 36 -17.44 1.76 -4.06
CA ILE A 36 -16.40 0.76 -3.80
C ILE A 36 -15.86 0.28 -5.15
N ARG A 37 -14.54 0.18 -5.26
CA ARG A 37 -13.81 -0.18 -6.49
C ARG A 37 -13.08 -1.51 -6.34
N GLN A 38 -12.89 -2.22 -7.44
CA GLN A 38 -12.46 -3.62 -7.43
C GLN A 38 -11.03 -3.86 -6.91
N LEU A 39 -10.12 -2.88 -7.03
CA LEU A 39 -8.72 -3.02 -6.62
C LEU A 39 -8.47 -2.28 -5.29
N PRO A 40 -7.45 -2.70 -4.51
CA PRO A 40 -7.02 -1.97 -3.33
C PRO A 40 -6.49 -0.59 -3.69
N MET A 41 -6.61 0.33 -2.73
CA MET A 41 -5.90 1.61 -2.78
C MET A 41 -4.48 1.42 -2.23
N ILE A 42 -3.48 1.71 -3.04
CA ILE A 42 -2.09 1.90 -2.62
C ILE A 42 -1.81 3.40 -2.74
N TYR A 43 -1.42 4.03 -1.64
CA TYR A 43 -1.26 5.47 -1.60
C TYR A 43 -0.14 5.94 -2.54
N ASN A 44 -0.45 6.90 -3.40
CA ASN A 44 0.49 7.43 -4.38
C ASN A 44 0.32 8.94 -4.54
N GLY A 45 0.67 9.68 -3.49
CA GLY A 45 0.74 11.15 -3.54
C GLY A 45 -0.59 11.82 -3.28
N ASN A 46 -1.53 11.78 -4.23
CA ASN A 46 -2.82 12.47 -4.12
C ASN A 46 -3.98 11.66 -4.73
N ALA A 47 -5.19 12.21 -4.67
CA ALA A 47 -6.39 11.53 -5.16
C ALA A 47 -6.37 11.23 -6.67
N ASN A 48 -5.81 12.13 -7.48
CA ASN A 48 -5.74 11.93 -8.94
C ASN A 48 -4.86 10.72 -9.32
N LEU A 49 -3.81 10.47 -8.55
CA LEU A 49 -2.90 9.35 -8.76
C LEU A 49 -3.37 8.07 -8.07
N SER A 50 -4.02 8.18 -6.91
CA SER A 50 -4.35 7.04 -6.05
C SER A 50 -5.76 6.49 -6.28
N CYS A 51 -6.70 7.32 -6.73
CA CYS A 51 -8.15 7.01 -6.69
C CYS A 51 -8.81 6.91 -8.06
N LYS A 52 -8.09 7.23 -9.16
CA LYS A 52 -8.64 7.14 -10.51
C LYS A 52 -8.94 5.68 -10.89
N ALA A 53 -9.88 5.46 -11.80
CA ALA A 53 -10.27 4.12 -12.25
C ALA A 53 -9.09 3.27 -12.75
N GLY A 54 -8.07 3.86 -13.38
CA GLY A 54 -6.86 3.13 -13.79
C GLY A 54 -6.00 2.61 -12.61
N ALA A 55 -6.17 3.16 -11.41
CA ALA A 55 -5.46 2.75 -10.20
C ALA A 55 -6.29 1.75 -9.36
N VAL A 56 -7.58 2.05 -9.14
CA VAL A 56 -8.47 1.27 -8.26
C VAL A 56 -9.47 0.38 -9.00
N GLY A 57 -9.43 0.38 -10.34
CA GLY A 57 -10.28 -0.43 -11.20
C GLY A 57 -11.74 0.03 -11.25
N ASP A 58 -12.62 -0.83 -11.79
CA ASP A 58 -14.04 -0.57 -11.97
C ASP A 58 -14.85 -0.60 -10.66
N VAL A 59 -16.13 -0.20 -10.73
CA VAL A 59 -17.06 -0.35 -9.59
C VAL A 59 -17.10 -1.83 -9.22
N PHE A 60 -16.97 -2.14 -7.93
CA PHE A 60 -16.98 -3.50 -7.45
C PHE A 60 -18.34 -4.16 -7.69
N ASP A 61 -18.37 -5.14 -8.60
CA ASP A 61 -19.59 -5.83 -9.02
C ASP A 61 -19.38 -7.36 -9.03
N PRO A 62 -19.24 -7.99 -7.85
CA PRO A 62 -18.89 -9.40 -7.74
C PRO A 62 -20.00 -10.33 -8.27
N THR A 63 -21.24 -9.85 -8.37
CA THR A 63 -22.39 -10.60 -8.88
C THR A 63 -22.70 -10.32 -10.34
N MET A 64 -21.87 -9.50 -11.03
CA MET A 64 -22.09 -9.07 -12.41
C MET A 64 -23.48 -8.44 -12.63
N ALA A 65 -23.97 -7.67 -11.65
CA ALA A 65 -25.27 -7.02 -11.70
C ALA A 65 -25.40 -6.15 -12.97
N LYS A 66 -24.32 -5.47 -13.38
CA LYS A 66 -24.26 -4.61 -14.57
C LYS A 66 -24.45 -5.36 -15.89
N ALA A 67 -24.30 -6.68 -15.91
CA ALA A 67 -24.54 -7.49 -17.09
C ALA A 67 -26.03 -7.81 -17.30
N SER A 68 -26.90 -7.51 -16.32
CA SER A 68 -28.35 -7.70 -16.43
C SER A 68 -28.96 -6.74 -17.45
N ALA A 69 -29.88 -7.25 -18.29
CA ALA A 69 -30.59 -6.44 -19.27
C ALA A 69 -31.43 -5.32 -18.61
N ASP A 70 -31.91 -5.55 -17.39
CA ASP A 70 -32.76 -4.60 -16.66
C ASP A 70 -31.97 -3.72 -15.69
N TYR A 71 -30.62 -3.73 -15.73
CA TYR A 71 -29.78 -3.00 -14.78
C TYR A 71 -30.13 -1.51 -14.71
N GLU A 72 -30.16 -0.83 -15.85
CA GLU A 72 -30.42 0.62 -15.94
C GLU A 72 -31.81 1.02 -15.44
N THR A 73 -32.78 0.09 -15.48
CA THR A 73 -34.15 0.33 -15.00
C THR A 73 -34.29 0.03 -13.52
N ASN A 74 -33.66 -1.05 -13.04
CA ASN A 74 -33.81 -1.52 -11.67
C ASN A 74 -32.81 -0.89 -10.69
N CYS A 75 -31.59 -0.59 -11.16
CA CYS A 75 -30.57 0.13 -10.39
C CYS A 75 -30.75 1.64 -10.56
N GLN A 76 -31.77 2.19 -9.88
CA GLN A 76 -32.03 3.62 -9.81
C GLN A 76 -32.26 4.04 -8.37
N SER A 77 -31.90 5.27 -8.01
CA SER A 77 -32.01 5.76 -6.62
C SER A 77 -33.45 5.75 -6.08
N SER A 78 -34.43 5.94 -6.98
CA SER A 78 -35.87 5.89 -6.73
C SER A 78 -36.46 4.47 -6.75
N SER A 79 -35.71 3.47 -7.21
CA SER A 79 -36.18 2.10 -7.34
C SER A 79 -36.22 1.36 -6.00
N SER A 80 -37.27 0.59 -5.76
CA SER A 80 -37.40 -0.27 -4.57
C SER A 80 -36.58 -1.57 -4.66
N SER A 81 -36.02 -1.86 -5.84
CA SER A 81 -35.18 -3.04 -6.13
C SER A 81 -33.68 -2.71 -6.19
N LYS A 82 -33.29 -1.45 -5.93
CA LYS A 82 -31.90 -0.99 -6.06
C LYS A 82 -30.90 -1.80 -5.25
N PHE A 83 -31.26 -2.23 -4.04
CA PHE A 83 -30.38 -3.02 -3.18
C PHE A 83 -30.15 -4.46 -3.66
N GLN A 84 -31.01 -4.98 -4.54
CA GLN A 84 -30.83 -6.29 -5.18
C GLN A 84 -30.21 -6.20 -6.58
N SER A 85 -30.37 -5.05 -7.25
CA SER A 85 -30.11 -4.92 -8.68
C SER A 85 -28.87 -4.10 -8.99
N CYS A 86 -28.43 -3.23 -8.07
CA CYS A 86 -27.21 -2.47 -8.24
C CYS A 86 -25.96 -3.32 -7.95
N ALA A 87 -24.85 -2.95 -8.58
CA ALA A 87 -23.55 -3.46 -8.17
C ALA A 87 -23.29 -3.12 -6.69
N VAL A 88 -22.69 -4.05 -5.95
CA VAL A 88 -22.38 -3.88 -4.51
C VAL A 88 -21.59 -2.60 -4.24
N GLY A 89 -20.73 -2.18 -5.17
CA GLY A 89 -19.95 -0.95 -5.04
C GLY A 89 -20.68 0.34 -5.37
N ASP A 90 -21.91 0.33 -5.87
CA ASP A 90 -22.66 1.54 -6.26
C ASP A 90 -23.39 2.18 -5.07
N LEU A 91 -22.60 2.71 -4.13
CA LEU A 91 -23.12 3.24 -2.87
C LEU A 91 -23.99 4.50 -3.07
N SER A 92 -23.60 5.41 -3.96
CA SER A 92 -24.42 6.59 -4.30
C SER A 92 -25.84 6.23 -4.73
N THR A 93 -26.00 5.25 -5.62
CA THR A 93 -27.34 4.87 -6.09
C THR A 93 -28.15 4.19 -4.97
N MET A 94 -27.50 3.34 -4.19
CA MET A 94 -28.16 2.59 -3.11
C MET A 94 -28.53 3.49 -1.91
N LEU A 95 -27.61 4.34 -1.46
CA LEU A 95 -27.64 5.03 -0.16
C LEU A 95 -27.76 6.55 -0.27
N GLY A 96 -27.66 7.11 -1.48
CA GLY A 96 -27.61 8.55 -1.72
C GLY A 96 -26.19 9.11 -1.67
N ASP A 97 -26.01 10.32 -2.17
CA ASP A 97 -24.73 11.03 -2.13
C ASP A 97 -24.46 11.61 -0.73
N LEU A 98 -23.18 11.83 -0.43
CA LEU A 98 -22.76 12.39 0.85
C LEU A 98 -22.72 13.92 0.79
N ASP A 99 -23.27 14.59 1.79
CA ASP A 99 -23.20 16.05 1.91
C ASP A 99 -22.61 16.49 3.27
N ARG A 100 -22.32 17.80 3.40
CA ARG A 100 -21.76 18.40 4.62
C ARG A 100 -22.72 18.36 5.82
N ASN A 101 -24.03 18.31 5.58
CA ASN A 101 -25.06 18.42 6.62
C ASN A 101 -25.46 17.06 7.21
N GLN A 102 -25.03 15.96 6.59
CA GLN A 102 -25.37 14.59 6.97
C GLN A 102 -24.21 13.86 7.65
N GLN A 103 -23.38 14.53 8.45
CA GLN A 103 -22.19 13.91 9.08
C GLN A 103 -22.08 14.26 10.58
N PRO A 104 -21.91 13.28 11.49
CA PRO A 104 -21.92 11.84 11.25
C PRO A 104 -23.33 11.32 10.91
N THR A 105 -23.41 10.27 10.08
CA THR A 105 -24.68 9.59 9.77
C THR A 105 -24.52 8.08 9.72
N THR A 106 -25.60 7.38 10.00
CA THR A 106 -25.71 5.93 9.90
C THR A 106 -26.76 5.61 8.85
N LEU A 107 -26.34 4.90 7.79
CA LEU A 107 -27.18 4.50 6.68
C LEU A 107 -27.45 3.00 6.79
N SER A 108 -28.72 2.62 6.82
CA SER A 108 -29.15 1.22 6.87
C SER A 108 -30.45 1.03 6.10
N ASP A 109 -30.64 -0.17 5.55
CA ASP A 109 -31.90 -0.63 4.97
C ASP A 109 -31.98 -2.15 5.19
N PRO A 110 -33.15 -2.73 5.53
CA PRO A 110 -33.29 -4.17 5.72
C PRO A 110 -32.86 -5.04 4.52
N LYS A 111 -32.80 -4.45 3.32
CA LYS A 111 -32.36 -5.10 2.08
C LYS A 111 -30.90 -4.79 1.70
N LEU A 112 -30.25 -3.85 2.39
CA LEU A 112 -28.87 -3.46 2.09
C LEU A 112 -27.91 -4.60 2.43
N MET A 113 -27.13 -5.03 1.43
CA MET A 113 -26.17 -6.12 1.58
C MET A 113 -24.82 -5.70 1.01
N ILE A 114 -23.90 -5.36 1.91
CA ILE A 114 -22.49 -5.10 1.63
C ILE A 114 -21.69 -6.20 2.34
N PRO A 115 -21.31 -7.28 1.65
CA PRO A 115 -20.63 -8.41 2.27
C PRO A 115 -19.27 -7.98 2.83
N ILE A 116 -19.02 -8.24 4.12
CA ILE A 116 -17.72 -8.01 4.77
C ILE A 116 -16.92 -9.30 4.96
N SER A 117 -17.52 -10.45 4.64
CA SER A 117 -16.88 -11.78 4.61
C SER A 117 -17.40 -12.59 3.42
N GLY A 118 -16.73 -13.70 3.13
CA GLY A 118 -17.01 -14.55 2.00
C GLY A 118 -16.36 -14.08 0.68
N PRO A 119 -16.55 -14.85 -0.41
CA PRO A 119 -15.89 -14.62 -1.69
C PRO A 119 -16.23 -13.26 -2.34
N HIS A 120 -17.36 -12.66 -1.97
CA HIS A 120 -17.82 -11.36 -2.48
C HIS A 120 -17.52 -10.19 -1.53
N SER A 121 -16.66 -10.40 -0.52
CA SER A 121 -16.36 -9.39 0.49
C SER A 121 -15.73 -8.12 -0.10
N VAL A 122 -16.13 -6.96 0.43
CA VAL A 122 -15.54 -5.65 0.14
C VAL A 122 -14.19 -5.42 0.82
N MET A 123 -13.73 -6.37 1.64
CA MET A 123 -12.42 -6.26 2.31
C MET A 123 -11.29 -6.16 1.27
N GLY A 124 -10.30 -5.31 1.56
CA GLY A 124 -9.18 -5.03 0.66
C GLY A 124 -9.54 -4.25 -0.62
N LYS A 125 -10.78 -3.75 -0.75
CA LYS A 125 -11.22 -2.90 -1.87
C LYS A 125 -11.03 -1.42 -1.55
N ALA A 126 -11.05 -0.57 -2.56
CA ALA A 126 -10.97 0.87 -2.36
C ALA A 126 -12.36 1.50 -2.26
N LEU A 127 -12.61 2.31 -1.23
CA LEU A 127 -13.70 3.27 -1.23
C LEU A 127 -13.21 4.56 -1.89
N VAL A 128 -13.97 5.12 -2.83
CA VAL A 128 -13.63 6.38 -3.50
C VAL A 128 -14.78 7.38 -3.38
N LEU A 129 -14.43 8.62 -3.08
CA LEU A 129 -15.31 9.79 -3.06
C LEU A 129 -15.03 10.66 -4.30
N TYR A 130 -16.09 11.13 -4.95
CA TYR A 130 -16.04 11.90 -6.19
C TYR A 130 -16.84 13.20 -6.06
N ASP A 131 -16.33 14.26 -6.64
CA ASP A 131 -17.04 15.52 -6.87
C ASP A 131 -17.27 15.63 -8.38
N GLY A 132 -18.52 15.45 -8.81
CA GLY A 132 -18.82 15.10 -10.20
C GLY A 132 -18.14 13.78 -10.57
N ASP A 133 -17.28 13.80 -11.59
CA ASP A 133 -16.49 12.64 -12.04
C ASP A 133 -15.04 12.66 -11.52
N MET A 134 -14.66 13.72 -10.79
CA MET A 134 -13.29 13.89 -10.30
C MET A 134 -13.12 13.21 -8.94
N PRO A 135 -12.19 12.26 -8.79
CA PRO A 135 -11.93 11.65 -7.49
C PRO A 135 -11.31 12.66 -6.54
N LYS A 136 -11.86 12.77 -5.32
CA LYS A 136 -11.41 13.70 -4.27
C LYS A 136 -10.66 13.01 -3.15
N ALA A 137 -11.06 11.81 -2.79
CA ALA A 137 -10.40 11.00 -1.77
C ALA A 137 -10.69 9.53 -1.99
N CYS A 138 -9.81 8.67 -1.48
CA CYS A 138 -10.07 7.25 -1.40
C CYS A 138 -9.34 6.64 -0.21
N ALA A 139 -9.85 5.50 0.24
CA ALA A 139 -9.31 4.74 1.35
C ALA A 139 -9.39 3.25 1.05
N LEU A 140 -8.48 2.46 1.61
CA LEU A 140 -8.56 1.01 1.60
C LEU A 140 -9.57 0.56 2.66
N ILE A 141 -10.52 -0.28 2.27
CA ILE A 141 -11.42 -0.96 3.20
C ILE A 141 -10.64 -2.10 3.84
N GLY A 142 -10.39 -2.00 5.15
CA GLY A 142 -9.65 -2.98 5.91
C GLY A 142 -10.32 -3.28 7.26
N PRO A 143 -9.87 -4.33 7.97
CA PRO A 143 -10.37 -4.64 9.29
C PRO A 143 -9.84 -3.62 10.31
N THR A 144 -10.52 -3.53 11.46
CA THR A 144 -10.01 -2.77 12.61
C THR A 144 -8.78 -3.42 13.25
N GLN A 145 -8.59 -4.72 13.02
CA GLN A 145 -7.44 -5.47 13.49
C GLN A 145 -6.31 -5.45 12.45
N PRO A 146 -5.03 -5.42 12.87
CA PRO A 146 -3.90 -5.50 11.95
C PRO A 146 -3.91 -6.81 11.14
N MET A 147 -3.61 -6.71 9.84
CA MET A 147 -3.44 -7.88 8.98
C MET A 147 -1.98 -8.28 8.89
N LYS A 148 -1.70 -9.59 8.94
CA LYS A 148 -0.43 -10.15 8.49
C LYS A 148 -0.37 -10.06 6.97
N THR A 149 0.77 -9.64 6.43
CA THR A 149 0.99 -9.52 4.99
C THR A 149 2.07 -10.50 4.54
N PHE A 150 1.80 -11.21 3.46
CA PHE A 150 2.72 -12.11 2.78
C PHE A 150 2.85 -11.67 1.33
N VAL A 151 3.98 -11.97 0.71
CA VAL A 151 4.27 -11.58 -0.66
C VAL A 151 4.98 -12.69 -1.41
N ALA A 152 4.60 -12.88 -2.66
CA ALA A 152 5.34 -13.65 -3.65
C ALA A 152 5.92 -12.67 -4.69
N VAL A 153 7.25 -12.53 -4.69
CA VAL A 153 7.97 -11.58 -5.57
C VAL A 153 8.49 -12.30 -6.81
N PHE A 154 7.93 -11.96 -7.97
CA PHE A 154 8.33 -12.51 -9.26
C PHE A 154 9.46 -11.66 -9.88
N LYS A 155 10.49 -12.31 -10.41
CA LYS A 155 11.72 -11.64 -10.91
C LYS A 155 11.90 -11.71 -12.44
N GLY A 156 11.19 -12.59 -13.14
CA GLY A 156 11.26 -12.78 -14.59
C GLY A 156 10.92 -14.23 -15.00
N PRO A 157 10.46 -14.48 -16.24
CA PRO A 157 10.13 -13.53 -17.32
C PRO A 157 8.83 -12.74 -17.06
N VAL A 158 8.05 -13.14 -16.07
CA VAL A 158 7.00 -12.32 -15.44
C VAL A 158 7.59 -11.78 -14.15
N ALA A 159 7.42 -10.48 -13.91
CA ALA A 159 7.87 -9.79 -12.71
C ALA A 159 6.68 -9.13 -12.01
N GLY A 160 6.90 -8.69 -10.77
CA GLY A 160 5.88 -8.02 -9.96
C GLY A 160 5.59 -8.76 -8.66
N PHE A 161 4.39 -8.53 -8.12
CA PHE A 161 4.04 -8.95 -6.77
C PHE A 161 2.66 -9.61 -6.73
N VAL A 162 2.56 -10.66 -5.92
CA VAL A 162 1.28 -11.14 -5.42
C VAL A 162 1.29 -11.00 -3.90
N TYR A 163 0.37 -10.20 -3.36
CA TYR A 163 0.23 -9.99 -1.92
C TYR A 163 -0.93 -10.81 -1.38
N PHE A 164 -0.74 -11.36 -0.18
CA PHE A 164 -1.76 -12.08 0.57
C PHE A 164 -1.88 -11.41 1.94
N ARG A 165 -3.09 -11.09 2.38
CA ARG A 165 -3.32 -10.43 3.67
C ARG A 165 -4.43 -11.12 4.43
N GLN A 166 -4.18 -11.43 5.70
CA GLN A 166 -5.13 -12.11 6.58
C GLN A 166 -4.97 -11.61 8.02
N VAL A 167 -6.06 -11.48 8.77
CA VAL A 167 -6.01 -11.10 10.20
C VAL A 167 -5.50 -12.29 11.02
N ASP A 168 -6.20 -13.41 10.93
CA ASP A 168 -5.89 -14.68 11.57
C ASP A 168 -6.29 -15.86 10.69
N GLU A 169 -5.96 -17.08 11.10
CA GLU A 169 -6.21 -18.31 10.33
C GLU A 169 -7.69 -18.56 9.97
N ASN A 170 -8.64 -17.98 10.71
CA ASN A 170 -10.08 -18.17 10.52
C ASN A 170 -10.71 -17.06 9.66
N SER A 171 -9.94 -16.03 9.33
CA SER A 171 -10.38 -14.91 8.51
C SER A 171 -10.20 -15.20 7.03
N ASP A 172 -10.98 -14.55 6.17
CA ASP A 172 -10.74 -14.62 4.74
C ASP A 172 -9.40 -13.96 4.35
N THR A 173 -8.74 -14.50 3.33
CA THR A 173 -7.48 -13.99 2.81
C THR A 173 -7.71 -13.08 1.62
N PHE A 174 -7.31 -11.82 1.73
CA PHE A 174 -7.26 -10.89 0.61
C PHE A 174 -6.04 -11.17 -0.26
N VAL A 175 -6.24 -11.31 -1.57
CA VAL A 175 -5.18 -11.57 -2.55
C VAL A 175 -5.15 -10.42 -3.56
N PHE A 176 -3.99 -9.82 -3.78
CA PHE A 176 -3.79 -8.78 -4.79
C PHE A 176 -2.64 -9.14 -5.74
N VAL A 177 -2.89 -9.02 -7.04
CA VAL A 177 -1.98 -9.42 -8.12
C VAL A 177 -1.61 -8.20 -8.96
N ASP A 178 -0.32 -7.89 -9.02
CA ASP A 178 0.26 -6.89 -9.92
C ASP A 178 1.49 -7.51 -10.62
N LEU A 179 1.22 -8.17 -11.75
CA LEU A 179 2.20 -8.94 -12.51
C LEU A 179 2.29 -8.43 -13.95
N PHE A 180 3.51 -8.37 -14.48
CA PHE A 180 3.79 -7.85 -15.82
C PHE A 180 4.99 -8.56 -16.48
N PHE A 181 5.03 -8.54 -17.82
CA PHE A 181 6.19 -9.04 -18.57
C PHE A 181 7.36 -8.06 -18.54
N VAL A 182 8.58 -8.59 -18.36
CA VAL A 182 9.84 -7.80 -18.39
C VAL A 182 10.51 -7.76 -19.76
N ASN A 183 10.14 -8.64 -20.70
CA ASN A 183 10.90 -8.90 -21.93
C ASN A 183 10.24 -8.39 -23.23
N GLY A 184 9.45 -7.32 -23.18
CA GLY A 184 8.85 -6.72 -24.39
C GLY A 184 7.85 -7.63 -25.12
N ALA A 185 7.28 -8.64 -24.43
CA ALA A 185 6.24 -9.50 -24.99
C ALA A 185 4.99 -8.69 -25.37
N ASN A 186 4.66 -8.62 -26.66
CA ASN A 186 3.70 -7.68 -27.25
C ASN A 186 2.20 -8.00 -27.04
N SER A 187 1.82 -8.83 -26.06
CA SER A 187 0.41 -9.22 -25.92
C SER A 187 0.01 -9.51 -24.49
N LYS A 188 -1.19 -9.06 -24.10
CA LYS A 188 -1.91 -9.56 -22.93
C LYS A 188 -2.08 -11.07 -23.03
N LYS A 189 -1.81 -11.79 -21.94
CA LYS A 189 -1.96 -13.24 -21.87
C LYS A 189 -2.57 -13.66 -20.55
N ASN A 190 -3.44 -14.67 -20.62
CA ASN A 190 -4.05 -15.27 -19.43
C ASN A 190 -3.21 -16.44 -18.94
N PHE A 191 -2.97 -16.48 -17.64
CA PHE A 191 -2.21 -17.53 -16.98
C PHE A 191 -3.09 -18.27 -15.99
N SER A 192 -3.01 -19.61 -16.03
CA SER A 192 -3.42 -20.43 -14.91
C SER A 192 -2.35 -20.31 -13.82
N TRP A 193 -2.75 -20.43 -12.57
CA TRP A 193 -1.91 -20.22 -11.41
C TRP A 193 -2.34 -21.14 -10.27
N GLN A 194 -1.36 -21.61 -9.51
CA GLN A 194 -1.54 -22.49 -8.36
C GLN A 194 -0.38 -22.36 -7.38
N ILE A 195 -0.61 -22.74 -6.13
CA ILE A 195 0.40 -22.83 -5.09
C ILE A 195 0.76 -24.31 -4.92
N ASN A 196 2.04 -24.63 -5.03
CA ASN A 196 2.55 -25.98 -4.86
C ASN A 196 3.52 -26.08 -3.69
N GLN A 197 3.68 -27.30 -3.20
CA GLN A 197 4.60 -27.67 -2.13
C GLN A 197 6.06 -27.38 -2.50
N GLY A 198 6.82 -26.86 -1.55
CA GLY A 198 8.27 -26.76 -1.63
C GLY A 198 8.79 -25.37 -1.98
N VAL A 199 10.12 -25.26 -1.99
CA VAL A 199 10.83 -23.99 -2.14
C VAL A 199 11.55 -23.91 -3.49
N VAL A 200 11.48 -22.73 -4.10
CA VAL A 200 12.24 -22.38 -5.29
C VAL A 200 13.74 -22.33 -4.97
N SER A 201 14.59 -22.98 -5.78
CA SER A 201 16.05 -22.85 -5.66
C SER A 201 16.50 -21.46 -6.07
N HIS A 202 17.12 -20.71 -5.15
CA HIS A 202 17.63 -19.35 -5.40
C HIS A 202 19.03 -19.35 -6.03
N ASP A 203 19.74 -20.48 -5.97
CA ASP A 203 21.12 -20.66 -6.44
C ASP A 203 21.19 -21.26 -7.85
N ALA A 204 20.04 -21.41 -8.52
CA ALA A 204 19.98 -21.89 -9.89
C ALA A 204 20.53 -20.83 -10.86
N SER A 205 21.66 -21.13 -11.50
CA SER A 205 22.23 -20.27 -12.55
C SER A 205 21.40 -20.23 -13.84
N ASP A 206 20.48 -21.18 -14.02
CA ASP A 206 19.54 -21.24 -15.14
C ASP A 206 18.11 -20.86 -14.69
N PRO A 207 17.54 -19.74 -15.18
CA PRO A 207 16.15 -19.34 -14.91
C PRO A 207 15.13 -20.42 -15.25
N SER A 208 15.41 -21.29 -16.23
CA SER A 208 14.53 -22.39 -16.61
C SER A 208 14.42 -23.47 -15.53
N SER A 209 15.36 -23.53 -14.58
CA SER A 209 15.37 -24.49 -13.47
C SER A 209 14.77 -23.94 -12.17
N TYR A 210 14.48 -22.63 -12.11
CA TYR A 210 13.93 -21.94 -10.94
C TYR A 210 12.63 -22.62 -10.47
N CYS A 211 11.73 -22.93 -11.40
CA CYS A 211 10.40 -23.48 -11.11
C CYS A 211 10.26 -24.99 -11.35
N LYS A 212 11.35 -25.71 -11.67
CA LYS A 212 11.29 -27.13 -12.06
C LYS A 212 11.19 -28.10 -10.88
N ASN A 213 11.65 -27.71 -9.69
CA ASN A 213 11.75 -28.59 -8.52
C ASN A 213 10.62 -28.40 -7.50
N VAL A 214 9.50 -27.82 -7.93
CA VAL A 214 8.35 -27.59 -7.04
C VAL A 214 7.47 -28.84 -7.06
N GLY A 215 6.94 -29.22 -5.90
CA GLY A 215 6.11 -30.41 -5.70
C GLY A 215 4.71 -30.28 -6.31
N GLN A 216 3.78 -31.10 -5.81
CA GLN A 216 2.37 -31.08 -6.22
C GLN A 216 1.63 -29.86 -5.64
N THR A 217 0.41 -29.61 -6.13
CA THR A 217 -0.50 -28.59 -5.59
C THR A 217 -0.62 -28.72 -4.07
N PHE A 218 -0.49 -27.61 -3.36
CA PHE A 218 -0.56 -27.59 -1.91
C PHE A 218 -1.98 -27.96 -1.45
N ASN A 219 -2.11 -29.13 -0.86
CA ASN A 219 -3.40 -29.71 -0.49
C ASN A 219 -3.34 -30.58 0.78
N PRO A 220 -2.93 -30.03 1.94
CA PRO A 220 -2.76 -30.80 3.18
C PRO A 220 -4.04 -31.50 3.66
N LYS A 221 -5.22 -30.99 3.28
CA LYS A 221 -6.53 -31.57 3.63
C LYS A 221 -7.07 -32.56 2.61
N ASN A 222 -6.32 -32.87 1.53
CA ASN A 222 -6.77 -33.71 0.43
C ASN A 222 -8.15 -33.29 -0.14
N MET A 223 -8.37 -31.97 -0.28
CA MET A 223 -9.59 -31.39 -0.86
C MET A 223 -9.48 -31.34 -2.39
N GLY A 224 -10.59 -31.56 -3.11
CA GLY A 224 -10.57 -31.63 -4.57
C GLY A 224 -11.81 -32.32 -5.11
N ASP A 225 -12.95 -31.66 -4.96
CA ASP A 225 -14.26 -32.16 -5.36
C ASP A 225 -14.72 -31.42 -6.64
N VAL A 226 -15.58 -32.07 -7.46
CA VAL A 226 -16.23 -31.49 -8.66
C VAL A 226 -17.01 -30.21 -8.34
N SER A 227 -17.44 -30.04 -7.09
CA SER A 227 -18.14 -28.84 -6.60
C SER A 227 -17.24 -27.63 -6.32
N CYS A 228 -15.91 -27.75 -6.43
CA CYS A 228 -14.97 -26.63 -6.35
C CYS A 228 -15.30 -25.55 -7.40
N ASN A 229 -15.48 -24.31 -6.95
CA ASN A 229 -15.75 -23.18 -7.82
C ASN A 229 -15.46 -21.83 -7.12
N LYS A 230 -15.75 -20.72 -7.81
CA LYS A 230 -15.48 -19.34 -7.37
C LYS A 230 -16.25 -18.83 -6.15
N THR A 231 -17.25 -19.58 -5.68
CA THR A 231 -18.03 -19.23 -4.47
C THR A 231 -17.90 -20.27 -3.37
N ILE A 232 -17.41 -21.48 -3.69
CA ILE A 232 -17.27 -22.60 -2.74
C ILE A 232 -15.79 -23.03 -2.65
N HIS A 233 -14.94 -22.13 -2.16
CA HIS A 233 -13.49 -22.37 -2.07
C HIS A 233 -13.09 -23.53 -1.16
N GLY A 234 -13.89 -23.82 -0.12
CA GLY A 234 -13.64 -24.93 0.82
C GLY A 234 -13.72 -26.33 0.19
N LYS A 235 -14.12 -26.45 -1.08
CA LYS A 235 -14.11 -27.71 -1.85
C LYS A 235 -12.93 -27.82 -2.81
N CYS A 236 -12.18 -26.74 -2.97
CA CYS A 236 -10.96 -26.69 -3.77
C CYS A 236 -9.76 -27.09 -2.92
N ALA A 237 -8.72 -27.64 -3.55
CA ALA A 237 -7.40 -27.70 -2.92
C ALA A 237 -6.97 -26.28 -2.50
N ILE A 238 -6.29 -26.15 -1.36
CA ILE A 238 -5.86 -24.85 -0.83
C ILE A 238 -5.04 -24.08 -1.89
N GLY A 239 -4.15 -24.79 -2.59
CA GLY A 239 -3.32 -24.22 -3.64
C GLY A 239 -3.97 -24.03 -5.01
N ASP A 240 -5.22 -24.46 -5.24
CA ASP A 240 -5.89 -24.28 -6.54
C ASP A 240 -6.46 -22.85 -6.68
N MET A 241 -5.60 -21.93 -7.13
CA MET A 241 -5.97 -20.52 -7.31
C MET A 241 -6.81 -20.28 -8.56
N THR A 242 -6.65 -21.11 -9.60
CA THR A 242 -7.35 -20.90 -10.89
C THR A 242 -8.82 -21.28 -10.80
N SER A 243 -9.15 -22.40 -10.16
CA SER A 243 -10.55 -22.80 -10.00
C SER A 243 -11.31 -21.84 -9.05
N LYS A 244 -10.62 -21.35 -8.01
CA LYS A 244 -11.18 -20.38 -7.06
C LYS A 244 -11.37 -18.99 -7.67
N HIS A 245 -10.40 -18.48 -8.43
CA HIS A 245 -10.37 -17.05 -8.80
C HIS A 245 -10.41 -16.79 -10.31
N GLY A 246 -10.31 -17.84 -11.13
CA GLY A 246 -10.09 -17.72 -12.57
C GLY A 246 -8.63 -17.50 -12.94
N LYS A 247 -8.37 -17.34 -14.24
CA LYS A 247 -7.02 -17.03 -14.76
C LYS A 247 -6.67 -15.56 -14.48
N ILE A 248 -5.38 -15.28 -14.34
CA ILE A 248 -4.87 -13.91 -14.22
C ILE A 248 -4.38 -13.40 -15.58
N GLU A 249 -4.76 -12.18 -15.92
CA GLU A 249 -4.25 -11.51 -17.12
C GLU A 249 -2.94 -10.79 -16.80
N VAL A 250 -1.90 -11.03 -17.59
CA VAL A 250 -0.60 -10.37 -17.47
C VAL A 250 -0.35 -9.53 -18.72
N SER A 251 -0.06 -8.24 -18.52
CA SER A 251 0.27 -7.29 -19.57
C SER A 251 1.73 -6.86 -19.56
N LEU A 252 2.11 -6.00 -20.51
CA LEU A 252 3.34 -5.23 -20.40
C LEU A 252 3.31 -4.29 -19.20
N ALA A 253 4.48 -3.96 -18.68
CA ALA A 253 4.64 -2.93 -17.67
C ALA A 253 4.37 -1.55 -18.27
N THR A 254 3.43 -0.81 -17.72
CA THR A 254 3.30 0.64 -17.90
C THR A 254 3.80 1.30 -16.64
N GLU A 255 4.89 2.06 -16.73
CA GLU A 255 5.48 2.75 -15.56
C GLU A 255 5.84 1.81 -14.38
N MET A 256 6.32 0.60 -14.69
CA MET A 256 6.68 -0.46 -13.72
C MET A 256 5.50 -1.10 -12.97
N GLN A 257 4.27 -0.90 -13.43
CA GLN A 257 3.09 -1.62 -12.94
C GLN A 257 2.37 -2.32 -14.08
N SER A 258 1.58 -3.32 -13.75
CA SER A 258 0.68 -3.97 -14.70
C SER A 258 -0.51 -3.07 -15.01
N SER A 259 -0.96 -3.09 -16.27
CA SER A 259 -2.27 -2.54 -16.65
C SER A 259 -3.42 -3.51 -16.34
N THR A 260 -3.09 -4.76 -15.95
CA THR A 260 -4.04 -5.87 -15.74
C THR A 260 -3.92 -6.41 -14.33
N LYS A 261 -4.18 -5.56 -13.34
CA LYS A 261 -4.19 -5.93 -11.92
C LYS A 261 -5.46 -6.68 -11.55
N ALA A 262 -5.40 -7.53 -10.53
CA ALA A 262 -6.55 -8.25 -10.03
C ALA A 262 -6.55 -8.34 -8.50
N ALA A 263 -7.73 -8.46 -7.90
CA ALA A 263 -7.88 -8.60 -6.46
C ALA A 263 -9.02 -9.58 -6.12
N PHE A 264 -8.80 -10.42 -5.13
CA PHE A 264 -9.68 -11.53 -4.77
C PHE A 264 -9.83 -11.67 -3.25
N ILE A 265 -10.87 -12.39 -2.83
CA ILE A 265 -11.05 -12.85 -1.45
C ILE A 265 -11.10 -14.37 -1.47
N ASP A 266 -10.17 -15.00 -0.78
CA ASP A 266 -10.08 -16.44 -0.66
C ASP A 266 -10.50 -16.88 0.73
N THR A 267 -11.52 -17.73 0.81
CA THR A 267 -12.11 -18.20 2.06
C THR A 267 -11.50 -19.54 2.50
N ASN A 268 -10.48 -20.04 1.79
CA ASN A 268 -9.78 -21.29 2.03
C ASN A 268 -8.29 -21.16 1.64
N LEU A 269 -7.62 -20.14 2.16
CA LEU A 269 -6.20 -19.88 1.95
C LEU A 269 -5.53 -19.36 3.24
N PRO A 270 -5.27 -20.23 4.24
CA PRO A 270 -4.66 -19.82 5.49
C PRO A 270 -3.23 -19.29 5.30
N LEU A 271 -2.88 -18.20 6.00
CA LEU A 271 -1.52 -17.64 6.06
C LEU A 271 -0.81 -17.94 7.39
N SER A 272 -1.48 -18.62 8.30
CA SER A 272 -0.93 -19.14 9.56
C SER A 272 -1.61 -20.45 9.94
N GLY A 273 -1.09 -21.14 10.96
CA GLY A 273 -1.55 -22.46 11.37
C GLY A 273 -0.90 -23.58 10.53
N ASP A 274 -1.32 -24.81 10.78
CA ASP A 274 -0.72 -26.02 10.20
C ASP A 274 -0.96 -26.14 8.68
N ASP A 275 -2.01 -25.48 8.18
CA ASP A 275 -2.37 -25.45 6.75
C ASP A 275 -1.86 -24.19 6.03
N SER A 276 -0.94 -23.46 6.63
CA SER A 276 -0.44 -22.19 6.08
C SER A 276 0.27 -22.38 4.74
N VAL A 277 -0.01 -21.50 3.77
CA VAL A 277 0.76 -21.43 2.52
C VAL A 277 2.09 -20.67 2.65
N GLN A 278 2.46 -20.24 3.86
CA GLN A 278 3.76 -19.63 4.11
C GLN A 278 4.88 -20.60 3.74
N GLY A 279 5.84 -20.12 2.94
CA GLY A 279 7.00 -20.90 2.52
C GLY A 279 6.76 -21.72 1.25
N GLU A 280 5.50 -21.89 0.85
CA GLU A 280 5.11 -22.55 -0.39
C GLU A 280 5.32 -21.67 -1.61
N THR A 281 5.17 -22.23 -2.79
CA THR A 281 5.54 -21.58 -4.04
C THR A 281 4.34 -21.35 -4.93
N LEU A 282 4.10 -20.10 -5.32
CA LEU A 282 3.11 -19.73 -6.33
C LEU A 282 3.71 -19.88 -7.74
N LEU A 283 2.99 -20.52 -8.66
CA LEU A 283 3.42 -20.80 -10.04
C LEU A 283 2.43 -20.25 -11.06
N LEU A 284 2.97 -19.81 -12.21
CA LEU A 284 2.21 -19.32 -13.37
C LEU A 284 2.42 -20.22 -14.58
N TYR A 285 1.32 -20.63 -15.20
CA TYR A 285 1.28 -21.55 -16.34
C TYR A 285 0.59 -20.88 -17.54
N PRO A 286 1.19 -20.90 -18.74
CA PRO A 286 0.58 -20.29 -19.94
C PRO A 286 -0.76 -20.92 -20.35
N SER A 287 -0.95 -22.18 -19.99
CA SER A 287 -2.16 -22.95 -20.29
C SER A 287 -2.47 -23.91 -19.13
N GLU A 288 -2.13 -25.18 -19.28
CA GLU A 288 -2.34 -26.25 -18.29
C GLU A 288 -1.13 -26.38 -17.35
N PRO A 289 -1.31 -26.95 -16.14
CA PRO A 289 -0.28 -26.99 -15.08
C PRO A 289 0.84 -28.00 -15.36
N THR A 290 1.44 -27.97 -16.55
CA THR A 290 2.50 -28.88 -16.99
C THR A 290 3.89 -28.25 -16.84
N GLN A 291 4.06 -27.00 -17.26
CA GLN A 291 5.32 -26.27 -17.17
C GLN A 291 5.08 -24.81 -16.77
N ALA A 292 5.50 -24.47 -15.55
CA ALA A 292 5.43 -23.10 -15.07
C ALA A 292 6.44 -22.21 -15.80
N ILE A 293 6.02 -21.03 -16.23
CA ILE A 293 6.92 -20.03 -16.83
C ILE A 293 7.57 -19.12 -15.81
N ALA A 294 6.95 -18.97 -14.63
CA ALA A 294 7.45 -18.15 -13.55
C ALA A 294 6.88 -18.67 -12.23
N CYS A 295 7.60 -18.43 -11.15
CA CYS A 295 7.21 -18.81 -9.82
C CYS A 295 7.84 -17.89 -8.78
N ALA A 296 7.27 -17.86 -7.59
CA ALA A 296 7.78 -17.12 -6.47
C ALA A 296 7.39 -17.79 -5.14
N LYS A 297 8.32 -17.80 -4.19
CA LYS A 297 8.06 -18.26 -2.82
C LYS A 297 7.18 -17.24 -2.09
N ILE A 298 6.16 -17.72 -1.38
CA ILE A 298 5.32 -16.91 -0.50
C ILE A 298 6.06 -16.72 0.81
N VAL A 299 6.45 -15.49 1.11
CA VAL A 299 7.18 -15.15 2.33
C VAL A 299 6.41 -14.11 3.12
N ARG A 300 6.54 -14.15 4.45
CA ARG A 300 6.00 -13.10 5.30
C ARG A 300 6.71 -11.78 4.96
N LEU A 301 5.93 -10.73 4.76
CA LEU A 301 6.44 -9.38 4.61
C LEU A 301 6.57 -8.78 6.01
N GLU A 302 7.80 -8.63 6.48
CA GLU A 302 8.05 -7.96 7.76
C GLU A 302 7.89 -6.44 7.63
N PRO A 303 7.37 -5.77 8.67
CA PRO A 303 7.31 -4.32 8.71
C PRO A 303 8.68 -3.69 8.46
N LYS A 304 8.69 -2.56 7.74
CA LYS A 304 9.89 -1.75 7.59
C LYS A 304 9.91 -0.67 8.67
N THR A 305 11.01 -0.61 9.42
CA THR A 305 11.27 0.47 10.37
C THR A 305 12.52 1.23 9.94
N VAL A 306 12.42 2.55 9.84
CA VAL A 306 13.54 3.44 9.52
C VAL A 306 13.68 4.44 10.64
N LYS A 307 14.92 4.64 11.11
CA LYS A 307 15.24 5.53 12.22
C LYS A 307 16.26 6.57 11.81
N VAL A 308 16.09 7.77 12.34
CA VAL A 308 17.10 8.83 12.32
C VAL A 308 17.39 9.24 13.75
N SER A 309 18.66 9.31 14.14
CA SER A 309 19.09 9.59 15.51
C SER A 309 20.00 10.81 15.57
N PHE A 310 19.81 11.64 16.59
CA PHE A 310 20.61 12.82 16.87
C PHE A 310 21.37 12.66 18.19
N ASN A 311 22.67 12.92 18.16
CA ASN A 311 23.54 12.90 19.32
C ASN A 311 23.98 14.33 19.66
N GLY A 312 23.54 14.84 20.82
CA GLY A 312 23.79 16.23 21.22
C GLY A 312 25.27 16.62 21.33
N SER A 313 26.18 15.66 21.51
CA SER A 313 27.63 15.93 21.56
C SER A 313 28.20 16.42 20.22
N ILE A 314 27.54 16.09 19.10
CA ILE A 314 27.99 16.44 17.75
C ILE A 314 26.93 17.19 16.93
N GLN A 315 25.69 17.30 17.43
CA GLN A 315 24.55 17.97 16.77
C GLN A 315 24.07 19.19 17.57
N ASP A 316 24.98 20.04 18.04
CA ASP A 316 24.68 21.31 18.75
C ASP A 316 23.61 21.17 19.87
N GLY A 317 23.70 20.09 20.65
CA GLY A 317 22.81 19.78 21.76
C GLY A 317 21.52 19.03 21.39
N VAL A 318 21.14 18.92 20.11
CA VAL A 318 19.95 18.17 19.69
C VAL A 318 20.15 16.69 19.94
N THR A 319 19.26 16.10 20.75
CA THR A 319 19.35 14.69 21.15
C THR A 319 18.01 14.01 21.02
N GLY A 320 18.01 12.77 20.52
CA GLY A 320 16.81 11.96 20.40
C GLY A 320 16.73 11.27 19.05
N HIS A 321 15.53 10.90 18.62
CA HIS A 321 15.33 10.17 17.37
C HIS A 321 13.93 10.34 16.80
N LEU A 322 13.79 10.03 15.51
CA LEU A 322 12.52 9.75 14.87
C LEU A 322 12.53 8.33 14.35
N MET A 323 11.42 7.61 14.51
CA MET A 323 11.19 6.27 13.97
C MET A 323 9.95 6.27 13.10
N PHE A 324 10.08 5.71 11.90
CA PHE A 324 9.00 5.55 10.94
C PHE A 324 8.80 4.06 10.72
N THR A 325 7.58 3.55 10.92
CA THR A 325 7.26 2.12 10.74
C THR A 325 6.08 1.96 9.81
N GLN A 326 6.24 1.12 8.77
CA GLN A 326 5.17 0.78 7.84
C GLN A 326 5.08 -0.74 7.69
N SER A 327 3.91 -1.31 8.04
CA SER A 327 3.69 -2.77 8.04
C SER A 327 3.67 -3.38 6.65
N SER A 328 3.09 -2.68 5.66
CA SER A 328 3.06 -3.11 4.27
C SER A 328 2.82 -1.90 3.34
N PRO A 329 2.93 -2.05 2.01
CA PRO A 329 2.57 -0.99 1.05
C PRO A 329 1.12 -0.50 1.13
N PHE A 330 0.24 -1.25 1.79
CA PHE A 330 -1.18 -0.92 1.96
C PHE A 330 -1.48 -0.14 3.23
N ASP A 331 -0.51 -0.04 4.14
CA ASP A 331 -0.70 0.53 5.47
C ASP A 331 -0.06 1.91 5.54
N ALA A 332 -0.63 2.79 6.38
CA ALA A 332 -0.02 4.08 6.68
C ALA A 332 1.29 3.90 7.46
N THR A 333 2.17 4.88 7.36
CA THR A 333 3.39 4.92 8.16
C THR A 333 3.08 5.52 9.53
N THR A 334 3.45 4.83 10.59
CA THR A 334 3.47 5.41 11.94
C THR A 334 4.80 6.13 12.16
N ALA A 335 4.75 7.44 12.38
CA ALA A 335 5.91 8.25 12.76
C ALA A 335 5.90 8.52 14.26
N LYS A 336 7.00 8.18 14.94
CA LYS A 336 7.26 8.49 16.36
C LYS A 336 8.45 9.44 16.44
N ILE A 337 8.27 10.56 17.12
CA ILE A 337 9.26 11.63 17.25
C ILE A 337 9.53 11.84 18.72
N GLU A 338 10.81 11.81 19.10
CA GLU A 338 11.28 12.09 20.46
C GLU A 338 12.56 12.92 20.38
N LEU A 339 12.44 14.23 20.58
CA LEU A 339 13.57 15.16 20.50
C LEU A 339 13.65 16.05 21.74
N THR A 340 14.89 16.34 22.13
CA THR A 340 15.25 17.31 23.17
C THR A 340 16.41 18.18 22.67
N GLY A 341 16.72 19.26 23.41
CA GLY A 341 17.81 20.16 23.05
C GLY A 341 17.51 21.08 21.88
N LEU A 342 16.24 21.25 21.50
CA LEU A 342 15.82 22.19 20.46
C LEU A 342 16.07 23.65 20.87
N ASN A 343 16.08 23.94 22.18
CA ASN A 343 16.45 25.23 22.77
C ASN A 343 15.75 26.46 22.15
N LYS A 344 14.51 26.28 21.66
CA LYS A 344 13.76 27.30 20.92
C LYS A 344 14.48 27.83 19.68
N LYS A 345 15.49 27.11 19.16
CA LYS A 345 16.24 27.46 17.95
C LYS A 345 15.59 26.94 16.68
N ALA A 346 14.87 25.82 16.75
CA ALA A 346 14.31 25.14 15.60
C ALA A 346 12.90 25.61 15.21
N GLU A 347 12.51 25.38 13.96
CA GLU A 347 11.15 25.58 13.45
C GLU A 347 10.74 24.46 12.47
N GLY A 348 11.35 24.40 11.28
CA GLY A 348 11.04 23.38 10.27
C GLY A 348 11.89 22.11 10.42
N TYR A 349 11.37 20.98 9.97
CA TYR A 349 12.12 19.73 9.87
C TYR A 349 11.57 18.90 8.73
N HIS A 350 12.47 18.41 7.88
CA HIS A 350 12.11 17.80 6.61
C HIS A 350 13.00 16.61 6.30
N ILE A 351 12.46 15.66 5.53
CA ILE A 351 13.25 14.65 4.85
C ILE A 351 13.69 15.24 3.52
N HIS A 352 14.99 15.17 3.26
CA HIS A 352 15.63 15.68 2.07
C HIS A 352 15.89 14.56 1.04
N ALA A 353 16.18 14.94 -0.20
CA ALA A 353 16.30 13.98 -1.29
C ALA A 353 17.47 12.98 -1.11
N TYR A 354 18.59 13.39 -0.52
CA TYR A 354 19.82 12.60 -0.49
C TYR A 354 20.35 12.36 0.93
N PRO A 355 21.01 11.21 1.19
CA PRO A 355 21.71 10.96 2.44
C PRO A 355 23.02 11.75 2.54
N SER A 356 23.59 11.82 3.74
CA SER A 356 24.95 12.29 3.96
C SER A 356 25.95 11.18 3.58
N PRO A 357 26.79 11.37 2.56
CA PRO A 357 27.73 10.34 2.11
C PRO A 357 28.81 10.06 3.18
N PRO A 358 28.84 8.87 3.81
CA PRO A 358 29.80 8.60 4.90
C PRO A 358 31.26 8.65 4.45
N TYR A 359 31.52 8.32 3.17
CA TYR A 359 32.86 8.32 2.58
C TYR A 359 33.47 9.72 2.43
N MET A 360 32.67 10.78 2.46
CA MET A 360 33.17 12.16 2.38
C MET A 360 33.66 12.70 3.73
N GLN A 361 33.35 12.03 4.85
CA GLN A 361 33.73 12.46 6.21
C GLN A 361 33.39 13.93 6.51
N LEU A 362 32.20 14.36 6.05
CA LEU A 362 31.74 15.75 6.18
C LEU A 362 31.55 16.14 7.64
N LEU A 363 31.82 17.41 7.95
CA LEU A 363 31.42 17.98 9.22
C LEU A 363 29.87 18.04 9.32
N PRO A 364 29.28 17.98 10.53
CA PRO A 364 27.82 17.97 10.71
C PRO A 364 27.08 19.15 10.05
N ASN A 365 27.73 20.31 9.90
CA ASN A 365 27.15 21.46 9.20
C ASN A 365 27.23 21.33 7.67
N GLU A 366 28.31 20.74 7.15
CA GLU A 366 28.53 20.51 5.72
C GLU A 366 27.57 19.45 5.17
N SER A 367 27.34 18.38 5.94
CA SER A 367 26.42 17.29 5.59
C SER A 367 24.99 17.78 5.35
N CYS A 368 24.58 18.85 6.01
CA CYS A 368 23.22 19.35 5.89
C CYS A 368 23.06 20.30 4.70
N THR A 369 24.13 20.76 4.06
CA THR A 369 24.01 21.76 3.00
C THR A 369 23.15 21.28 1.83
N GLY A 370 22.55 22.22 1.10
CA GLY A 370 21.68 21.88 -0.05
C GLY A 370 22.44 21.19 -1.18
N LEU A 371 23.75 21.39 -1.28
CA LEU A 371 24.60 20.68 -2.22
C LEU A 371 24.69 19.17 -1.89
N ILE A 372 24.59 18.81 -0.61
CA ILE A 372 24.73 17.43 -0.12
C ILE A 372 23.37 16.78 0.06
N ALA A 373 22.52 17.34 0.93
CA ALA A 373 21.21 16.77 1.25
C ALA A 373 20.19 16.96 0.10
N GLY A 374 20.40 17.96 -0.75
CA GLY A 374 19.42 18.37 -1.76
C GLY A 374 18.26 19.17 -1.16
N ASP A 375 17.20 19.30 -1.96
CA ASP A 375 15.93 19.90 -1.54
C ASP A 375 15.07 18.88 -0.77
N HIS A 376 13.91 19.34 -0.31
CA HIS A 376 12.93 18.48 0.36
C HIS A 376 12.51 17.34 -0.57
N TRP A 377 12.22 16.18 0.01
CA TRP A 377 11.71 15.07 -0.77
C TRP A 377 10.28 15.35 -1.25
N ASN A 378 10.14 15.72 -2.52
CA ASN A 378 8.88 16.12 -3.13
C ASN A 378 8.63 15.38 -4.48
N PRO A 379 8.43 14.05 -4.47
CA PRO A 379 8.25 13.27 -5.69
C PRO A 379 6.98 13.58 -6.48
N PHE A 380 6.05 14.34 -5.89
CA PHE A 380 4.76 14.69 -6.49
C PHE A 380 4.68 16.16 -6.89
N ASN A 381 5.78 16.92 -6.76
CA ASN A 381 5.85 18.34 -7.09
C ASN A 381 4.73 19.16 -6.44
N VAL A 382 4.45 18.91 -5.16
CA VAL A 382 3.49 19.69 -4.37
C VAL A 382 3.94 21.15 -4.35
N ASP A 383 3.05 22.07 -4.70
CA ASP A 383 3.30 23.52 -4.60
C ASP A 383 3.09 23.98 -3.16
N ILE A 384 4.20 24.23 -2.46
CA ILE A 384 4.23 24.69 -1.07
C ILE A 384 3.43 25.98 -0.82
N LYS A 385 3.19 26.81 -1.85
CA LYS A 385 2.38 28.02 -1.71
C LYS A 385 0.89 27.72 -1.49
N THR A 386 0.47 26.53 -1.89
CA THR A 386 -0.92 26.06 -1.76
C THR A 386 -1.12 25.19 -0.52
N SER A 387 -0.03 24.74 0.11
CA SER A 387 -0.08 23.92 1.32
C SER A 387 -0.76 24.69 2.47
N PRO A 388 -1.67 24.04 3.20
CA PRO A 388 -2.35 24.66 4.33
C PRO A 388 -1.39 24.88 5.51
N PRO A 389 -1.77 25.69 6.52
CA PRO A 389 -0.95 25.91 7.71
C PRO A 389 -0.53 24.59 8.38
N ALA A 390 0.66 24.55 8.98
CA ALA A 390 1.23 23.33 9.54
C ALA A 390 0.26 22.59 10.49
N GLY A 391 0.08 21.29 10.28
CA GLY A 391 -0.76 20.39 11.08
C GLY A 391 -2.26 20.48 10.79
N THR A 392 -2.69 21.28 9.81
CA THR A 392 -4.12 21.49 9.51
C THR A 392 -4.61 20.69 8.31
N GLY A 393 -3.75 20.48 7.30
CA GLY A 393 -4.07 19.75 6.08
C GLY A 393 -4.05 18.23 6.21
N THR A 394 -4.35 17.57 5.11
CA THR A 394 -4.13 16.15 4.83
C THR A 394 -2.73 15.92 4.26
N ASP A 395 -2.19 14.70 4.42
CA ASP A 395 -0.78 14.40 4.13
C ASP A 395 -0.37 14.62 2.65
N ASP A 396 -1.32 14.58 1.72
CA ASP A 396 -1.12 14.86 0.29
C ASP A 396 -0.96 16.34 -0.06
N GLU A 397 -1.36 17.24 0.84
CA GLU A 397 -1.29 18.69 0.63
C GLU A 397 0.09 19.26 0.97
N TYR A 398 1.01 18.42 1.45
CA TYR A 398 2.39 18.75 1.78
C TYR A 398 3.35 17.90 0.97
N GLU A 399 4.58 18.39 0.79
CA GLU A 399 5.67 17.58 0.23
C GLU A 399 5.83 16.29 1.06
N VAL A 400 6.19 15.17 0.43
CA VAL A 400 6.34 13.88 1.14
C VAL A 400 7.28 14.03 2.33
N GLY A 401 8.38 14.78 2.15
CA GLY A 401 9.36 15.07 3.18
C GLY A 401 9.03 16.23 4.12
N ASP A 402 7.95 16.99 3.93
CA ASP A 402 7.63 18.13 4.81
C ASP A 402 6.93 17.70 6.11
N LEU A 403 7.73 17.15 7.03
CA LEU A 403 7.22 16.64 8.30
C LEU A 403 6.73 17.77 9.22
N GLY A 404 7.40 18.94 9.19
CA GLY A 404 6.98 20.12 9.95
C GLY A 404 5.62 20.66 9.49
N GLY A 405 5.37 20.69 8.18
CA GLY A 405 4.08 21.03 7.60
C GLY A 405 3.00 20.02 7.97
N LYS A 406 3.27 18.72 7.87
CA LYS A 406 2.28 17.68 8.19
C LYS A 406 1.99 17.57 9.68
N TYR A 407 3.01 17.58 10.53
CA TYR A 407 2.90 17.21 11.94
C TYR A 407 2.98 18.41 12.90
N GLY A 408 3.16 19.62 12.39
CA GLY A 408 3.37 20.83 13.20
C GLY A 408 4.85 21.11 13.43
N THR A 409 5.17 22.39 13.65
CA THR A 409 6.54 22.91 13.70
C THR A 409 7.18 22.79 15.10
N PHE A 410 8.50 22.96 15.16
CA PHE A 410 9.27 23.07 16.41
C PHE A 410 9.34 24.50 16.97
N LEU A 411 8.54 25.43 16.43
CA LEU A 411 8.62 26.85 16.76
C LEU A 411 8.48 27.07 18.28
N ASN A 412 9.49 27.71 18.88
CA ASN A 412 9.56 28.02 20.31
C ASN A 412 9.56 26.81 21.27
N LEU A 413 9.88 25.61 20.77
CA LEU A 413 9.94 24.40 21.58
C LEU A 413 11.37 24.08 22.03
N SER A 414 11.51 23.44 23.20
CA SER A 414 12.79 22.91 23.69
C SER A 414 12.89 21.38 23.58
N SER A 415 11.75 20.71 23.51
CA SER A 415 11.59 19.28 23.27
C SER A 415 10.30 19.05 22.48
N PHE A 416 10.20 17.91 21.80
CA PHE A 416 9.02 17.53 21.04
C PHE A 416 8.84 16.02 21.07
N THR A 417 7.66 15.58 21.47
CA THR A 417 7.26 14.17 21.45
C THR A 417 5.93 14.04 20.73
N LYS A 418 5.86 13.19 19.70
CA LYS A 418 4.63 12.98 18.95
C LYS A 418 4.60 11.60 18.31
N THR A 419 3.41 10.99 18.28
CA THR A 419 3.13 9.81 17.43
C THR A 419 1.99 10.17 16.49
N VAL A 420 2.17 9.93 15.20
CA VAL A 420 1.18 10.21 14.13
C VAL A 420 1.17 9.09 13.10
N MET A 421 0.06 8.98 12.37
CA MET A 421 -0.02 8.20 11.14
C MET A 421 0.08 9.15 9.95
N ASP A 422 0.83 8.75 8.93
CA ASP A 422 1.01 9.48 7.68
C ASP A 422 0.79 8.52 6.51
N PHE A 423 -0.23 8.80 5.70
CA PHE A 423 -0.58 7.99 4.55
C PHE A 423 0.31 8.28 3.32
N ASN A 424 1.02 9.43 3.31
CA ASN A 424 1.88 9.91 2.24
C ASN A 424 3.37 9.94 2.65
N LEU A 425 3.82 8.95 3.44
CA LEU A 425 5.23 8.79 3.81
C LEU A 425 5.68 7.34 3.60
N PRO A 426 5.89 6.90 2.34
CA PRO A 426 6.10 5.49 2.04
C PRO A 426 7.50 4.98 2.48
N MET A 427 7.57 3.72 2.93
CA MET A 427 8.81 2.92 3.12
C MET A 427 9.02 1.88 2.02
N PHE A 428 7.99 1.61 1.23
CA PHE A 428 7.99 0.70 0.10
C PHE A 428 7.92 1.45 -1.24
N GLY A 429 8.41 0.80 -2.30
CA GLY A 429 8.40 1.36 -3.65
C GLY A 429 9.39 2.51 -3.86
N ARG A 430 9.34 3.10 -5.06
CA ARG A 430 10.33 4.10 -5.53
C ARG A 430 10.38 5.39 -4.72
N ASN A 431 9.27 5.73 -4.06
CA ASN A 431 9.15 6.96 -3.29
C ASN A 431 9.58 6.82 -1.83
N SER A 432 10.13 5.66 -1.46
CA SER A 432 10.57 5.36 -0.11
C SER A 432 11.49 6.45 0.45
N ILE A 433 11.31 6.77 1.73
CA ILE A 433 12.20 7.69 2.46
C ILE A 433 13.47 7.01 3.00
N GLN A 434 13.55 5.68 2.90
CA GLN A 434 14.71 4.92 3.35
C GLN A 434 15.98 5.40 2.63
N GLY A 435 17.07 5.58 3.38
CA GLY A 435 18.36 6.00 2.82
C GLY A 435 18.42 7.47 2.40
N ARG A 436 17.50 8.30 2.90
CA ARG A 436 17.52 9.77 2.78
C ARG A 436 18.07 10.41 4.05
N SER A 437 18.14 11.73 4.11
CA SER A 437 18.50 12.47 5.33
C SER A 437 17.31 13.25 5.88
N LEU A 438 17.28 13.42 7.21
CA LEU A 438 16.39 14.36 7.87
C LEU A 438 17.19 15.58 8.29
N VAL A 439 16.68 16.76 7.98
CA VAL A 439 17.28 18.05 8.35
C VAL A 439 16.33 18.82 9.24
N ILE A 440 16.84 19.33 10.35
CA ILE A 440 16.15 20.28 11.22
C ILE A 440 16.66 21.69 10.89
N HIS A 441 15.76 22.64 10.75
CA HIS A 441 16.05 24.03 10.39
C HIS A 441 15.87 24.94 11.61
N LYS A 442 16.68 26.01 11.66
CA LYS A 442 16.50 27.10 12.61
C LYS A 442 15.26 27.94 12.28
N GLN A 443 14.88 28.85 13.17
CA GLN A 443 13.71 29.71 12.99
C GLN A 443 13.76 30.50 11.68
N LYS A 444 12.63 30.53 10.97
CA LYS A 444 12.50 31.18 9.67
C LYS A 444 12.77 32.68 9.75
N ILE A 445 12.23 33.35 10.77
CA ILE A 445 12.35 34.80 10.93
C ILE A 445 13.70 35.20 11.52
N LYS A 446 14.18 34.51 12.56
CA LYS A 446 15.40 34.91 13.28
C LYS A 446 16.69 34.46 12.58
N ASP A 447 16.66 33.28 11.97
CA ASP A 447 17.85 32.61 11.46
C ASP A 447 17.73 32.28 9.96
N ASN A 448 16.81 32.95 9.26
CA ASN A 448 16.57 32.79 7.82
C ASN A 448 16.37 31.33 7.37
N ASN A 449 15.70 30.51 8.21
CA ASN A 449 15.43 29.09 7.95
C ASN A 449 16.70 28.25 7.67
N MET A 450 17.84 28.66 8.24
CA MET A 450 19.11 27.98 8.01
C MET A 450 19.05 26.54 8.49
N ARG A 451 19.55 25.61 7.67
CA ARG A 451 19.71 24.20 8.04
C ARG A 451 20.62 24.10 9.26
N TRP A 452 20.21 23.36 10.29
CA TRP A 452 20.86 23.35 11.60
C TRP A 452 21.62 22.05 11.85
N VAL A 453 20.90 20.93 11.89
CA VAL A 453 21.43 19.59 12.17
C VAL A 453 20.74 18.59 11.27
N CYS A 454 21.44 17.52 10.93
CA CYS A 454 20.90 16.48 10.06
C CYS A 454 21.53 15.12 10.35
N SER A 455 20.79 14.08 9.98
CA SER A 455 21.27 12.70 10.06
C SER A 455 20.48 11.84 9.06
N ASP A 456 21.07 10.70 8.71
CA ASP A 456 20.46 9.78 7.76
C ASP A 456 19.38 8.91 8.38
N LEU A 457 18.42 8.56 7.53
CA LEU A 457 17.35 7.60 7.76
C LEU A 457 17.87 6.20 7.46
N ILE A 458 18.22 5.49 8.52
CA ILE A 458 18.82 4.16 8.47
C ILE A 458 17.72 3.12 8.72
N LEU A 459 17.73 2.04 7.93
CA LEU A 459 16.82 0.92 8.18
C LEU A 459 17.19 0.26 9.51
N GLU A 460 16.24 0.20 10.43
CA GLU A 460 16.37 -0.62 11.63
C GLU A 460 16.17 -2.07 11.21
N VAL A 461 17.21 -2.87 11.45
CA VAL A 461 17.23 -4.27 11.08
C VAL A 461 17.42 -5.10 12.34
N ASP A 462 16.72 -6.23 12.41
CA ASP A 462 17.04 -7.25 13.39
C ASP A 462 18.25 -8.03 12.89
N GLU A 463 19.38 -7.89 13.59
CA GLU A 463 20.64 -8.54 13.27
C GLU A 463 20.53 -10.08 13.22
N GLY A 464 19.54 -10.68 13.90
CA GLY A 464 19.32 -12.13 13.92
C GLY A 464 18.69 -12.69 12.64
N ILE A 465 18.05 -11.85 11.82
CA ILE A 465 17.30 -12.27 10.62
C ILE A 465 17.67 -11.50 9.34
N THR A 466 18.46 -10.43 9.45
CA THR A 466 18.74 -9.54 8.31
C THR A 466 20.13 -9.76 7.72
N TYR A 467 20.18 -10.07 6.42
CA TYR A 467 21.43 -10.16 5.68
C TYR A 467 21.79 -8.80 5.08
N PHE A 468 23.00 -8.29 5.39
CA PHE A 468 23.55 -7.11 4.73
C PHE A 468 24.22 -7.51 3.43
N MET A 469 23.67 -7.05 2.31
CA MET A 469 24.37 -7.11 1.02
C MET A 469 25.04 -5.77 0.76
N LYS A 470 26.37 -5.79 0.59
CA LYS A 470 27.15 -4.66 0.11
C LYS A 470 27.48 -4.91 -1.36
N ALA A 471 26.90 -4.13 -2.26
CA ALA A 471 27.27 -4.18 -3.67
C ALA A 471 28.32 -3.11 -3.96
N THR A 472 29.28 -3.41 -4.84
CA THR A 472 30.36 -2.48 -5.18
C THR A 472 30.62 -2.53 -6.67
N ALA A 473 30.26 -1.45 -7.38
CA ALA A 473 30.59 -1.27 -8.78
C ALA A 473 31.88 -0.46 -8.91
N ASN A 474 32.94 -1.11 -9.38
CA ASN A 474 34.23 -0.47 -9.65
C ASN A 474 34.26 0.07 -11.08
N ILE A 475 34.25 1.39 -11.24
CA ILE A 475 34.36 2.06 -12.54
C ILE A 475 35.85 2.30 -12.81
N ARG A 476 36.39 1.57 -13.80
CA ARG A 476 37.80 1.66 -14.22
C ARG A 476 37.87 2.18 -15.66
N GLY A 477 37.84 3.49 -15.84
CA GLY A 477 38.07 4.16 -17.13
C GLY A 477 39.13 5.26 -17.05
N PRO A 478 39.69 5.73 -18.19
CA PRO A 478 40.67 6.81 -18.19
C PRO A 478 40.08 8.17 -17.82
N ALA A 479 38.79 8.41 -18.14
CA ALA A 479 38.09 9.68 -17.87
C ALA A 479 37.26 9.69 -16.57
N VAL A 480 36.77 8.52 -16.13
CA VAL A 480 36.00 8.37 -14.89
C VAL A 480 36.55 7.18 -14.14
N LYS A 481 37.03 7.44 -12.92
CA LYS A 481 37.48 6.44 -11.96
C LYS A 481 36.65 6.61 -10.69
N GLY A 482 36.13 5.52 -10.16
CA GLY A 482 35.35 5.60 -8.94
C GLY A 482 34.81 4.26 -8.50
N VAL A 483 34.27 4.25 -7.29
CA VAL A 483 33.60 3.10 -6.70
C VAL A 483 32.20 3.55 -6.33
N VAL A 484 31.19 2.87 -6.85
CA VAL A 484 29.81 3.02 -6.37
C VAL A 484 29.58 1.89 -5.39
N VAL A 485 29.41 2.24 -4.11
CA VAL A 485 28.99 1.29 -3.09
C VAL A 485 27.48 1.43 -2.95
N LEU A 486 26.77 0.31 -3.10
CA LEU A 486 25.31 0.19 -2.99
C LEU A 486 24.95 -0.61 -1.75
#